data_AF-A0A6J7EY18-F1
#
_entry.id   AF-A0A6J7EY18-F1
#
_cell.length_a   1.000
_cell.length_b   1.000
_cell.length_c   1.000
_cell.angle_alpha   90.00
_cell.angle_beta   90.00
_cell.angle_gamma   90.00
#
_symmetry.space_group_name_H-M   'P 1'
#
loop_
_entity.id
_entity.type
_entity.pdbx_description
1 polymer ?
#
loop_
_entity_poly.entity_id
_entity_poly.type
_entity_poly.pdbx_seq_one_letter_code
_entity_poly.pdbx_strand_id
1 'polypeptide(L)'
;MLRLIARLWFKLWRFELVERATPVPDRCVMIAAPHTSNWDFPLTLAIAKLGGVRIAWLGKAELFRGPLGPIMRRLGGISVRRDDAGSMVRDLVAEFATREKFCLVVPVEGTRSKSEYWKSGFYRIAHDADVPILCAFVDSVTRTGGFGPTLVPTGNVRTDMDQIRAFYAGKEGLRPGRTGVPRLREEDRPDPA
;
A
#
# COMPACT_ATOMS: atom_id res chain seq x y z
N MET A 1 24.82 1.15 -2.40
CA MET A 1 24.55 2.45 -1.73
C MET A 1 23.16 2.52 -1.08
N LEU A 2 22.05 2.59 -1.81
CA LEU A 2 20.68 2.73 -1.22
C LEU A 2 20.27 1.64 -0.21
N ARG A 3 20.65 0.37 -0.44
CA ARG A 3 20.39 -0.72 0.54
C ARG A 3 21.15 -0.54 1.85
N LEU A 4 22.37 -0.01 1.81
CA LEU A 4 23.18 0.25 3.00
C LEU A 4 22.59 1.41 3.80
N ILE A 5 22.16 2.48 3.14
CA ILE A 5 21.46 3.61 3.76
C ILE A 5 20.18 3.13 4.45
N ALA A 6 19.37 2.31 3.76
CA ALA A 6 18.15 1.75 4.36
C ALA A 6 18.46 0.87 5.59
N ARG A 7 19.48 0.01 5.54
CA ARG A 7 19.91 -0.80 6.69
C ARG A 7 20.36 0.05 7.88
N LEU A 8 21.18 1.08 7.63
CA LEU A 8 21.65 2.00 8.67
C LEU A 8 20.50 2.79 9.28
N TRP A 9 19.55 3.23 8.47
CA TRP A 9 18.37 3.94 8.95
C TRP A 9 17.48 3.04 9.82
N PHE A 10 17.24 1.79 9.40
CA PHE A 10 16.51 0.79 10.19
C PHE A 10 17.21 0.50 11.51
N LYS A 11 18.54 0.33 11.51
CA LYS A 11 19.33 0.14 12.73
C LYS A 11 19.23 1.34 13.67
N LEU A 12 19.27 2.57 13.14
CA LEU A 12 19.15 3.80 13.92
C LEU A 12 17.74 3.97 14.52
N TRP A 13 16.71 3.62 13.76
CA TRP A 13 15.31 3.68 14.20
C TRP A 13 14.85 2.43 14.94
N ARG A 14 15.75 1.45 15.12
CA ARG A 14 15.50 0.15 15.76
C ARG A 14 14.35 -0.62 15.12
N PHE A 15 14.21 -0.48 13.80
CA PHE A 15 13.26 -1.24 13.00
C PHE A 15 13.91 -2.49 12.41
N GLU A 16 13.16 -3.59 12.40
CA GLU A 16 13.57 -4.85 11.79
C GLU A 16 12.67 -5.20 10.61
N LEU A 17 13.28 -5.79 9.56
CA LEU A 17 12.52 -6.30 8.42
C LEU A 17 12.09 -7.73 8.74
N VAL A 18 10.79 -7.98 8.74
CA VAL A 18 10.26 -9.33 8.90
C VAL A 18 10.50 -10.12 7.61
N GLU A 19 11.06 -11.32 7.75
CA GLU A 19 11.21 -12.23 6.63
C GLU A 19 9.84 -12.71 6.13
N ARG A 20 9.68 -12.72 4.81
CA ARG A 20 8.44 -13.17 4.18
C ARG A 20 8.43 -14.69 4.07
N ALA A 21 7.30 -15.32 4.36
CA ALA A 21 7.10 -16.74 4.14
C ALA A 21 6.96 -17.08 2.64
N THR A 22 6.43 -16.16 1.84
CA THR A 22 6.16 -16.36 0.41
C THR A 22 6.75 -15.24 -0.46
N PRO A 23 7.11 -15.53 -1.72
CA PRO A 23 7.52 -14.50 -2.66
C PRO A 23 6.42 -13.46 -2.90
N VAL A 24 6.82 -12.19 -3.05
CA VAL A 24 5.93 -11.14 -3.54
C VAL A 24 5.56 -11.44 -5.00
N PRO A 25 4.26 -11.40 -5.36
CA PRO A 25 3.82 -11.60 -6.73
C PRO A 25 4.44 -10.60 -7.70
N ASP A 26 4.70 -11.03 -8.93
CA ASP A 26 5.23 -10.14 -9.97
C ASP A 26 4.27 -8.97 -10.26
N ARG A 27 2.96 -9.23 -10.25
CA ARG A 27 1.90 -8.21 -10.31
C ARG A 27 1.03 -8.26 -9.07
N CYS A 28 0.90 -7.13 -8.37
CA CYS A 28 -0.01 -7.00 -7.24
C CYS A 28 -0.37 -5.55 -6.95
N VAL A 29 -1.51 -5.35 -6.30
CA VAL A 29 -1.80 -4.10 -5.60
C VAL A 29 -1.28 -4.25 -4.18
N MET A 30 -0.36 -3.39 -3.76
CA MET A 30 0.13 -3.35 -2.39
C MET A 30 -0.63 -2.31 -1.58
N ILE A 31 -1.23 -2.74 -0.48
CA ILE A 31 -1.69 -1.83 0.56
C ILE A 31 -0.60 -1.74 1.61
N ALA A 32 -0.18 -0.53 1.93
CA ALA A 32 0.69 -0.28 3.07
C ALA A 32 -0.20 0.32 4.15
N ALA A 33 -0.24 -0.30 5.32
CA ALA A 33 -1.01 0.16 6.46
C ALA A 33 -0.39 -0.39 7.75
N PRO A 34 -0.66 0.20 8.92
CA PRO A 34 -1.33 1.48 9.14
C PRO A 34 -0.54 2.70 8.63
N HIS A 35 -1.21 3.82 8.38
CA HIS A 35 -0.58 5.06 7.90
C HIS A 35 -0.96 6.27 8.76
N THR A 36 -0.18 6.51 9.81
CA THR A 36 -0.47 7.54 10.82
C THR A 36 0.46 8.75 10.73
N SER A 37 1.47 8.71 9.83
CA SER A 37 2.52 9.71 9.63
C SER A 37 2.99 9.76 8.17
N ASN A 38 3.51 10.91 7.72
CA ASN A 38 4.19 10.99 6.42
C ASN A 38 5.43 10.13 6.34
N TRP A 39 6.03 9.81 7.49
CA TRP A 39 7.21 8.95 7.58
C TRP A 39 6.91 7.49 7.26
N ASP A 40 5.64 7.06 7.28
CA ASP A 40 5.26 5.71 6.87
C ASP A 40 5.61 5.45 5.39
N PHE A 41 5.51 6.46 4.54
CA PHE A 41 5.81 6.33 3.11
C PHE A 41 7.32 6.11 2.84
N PRO A 42 8.24 6.96 3.32
CA PRO A 42 9.68 6.69 3.25
C PRO A 42 10.10 5.36 3.87
N LEU A 43 9.49 4.94 4.99
CA LEU A 43 9.75 3.61 5.56
C LEU A 43 9.29 2.49 4.64
N THR A 44 8.11 2.61 4.03
CA THR A 44 7.62 1.65 3.03
C THR A 44 8.57 1.55 1.84
N LEU A 45 9.10 2.66 1.33
CA LEU A 45 10.13 2.66 0.28
C LEU A 45 11.41 1.91 0.72
N ALA A 46 11.83 2.10 1.97
CA ALA A 46 12.99 1.41 2.53
C ALA A 46 12.73 -0.10 2.68
N ILE A 47 11.56 -0.50 3.18
CA ILE A 47 11.12 -1.91 3.29
C ILE A 47 11.15 -2.57 1.91
N ALA A 48 10.54 -1.93 0.90
CA ALA A 48 10.60 -2.40 -0.49
C ALA A 48 12.03 -2.58 -0.99
N LYS A 49 12.91 -1.60 -0.74
CA LYS A 49 14.30 -1.69 -1.18
C LYS A 49 15.08 -2.83 -0.49
N LEU A 50 14.86 -3.02 0.80
CA LEU A 50 15.49 -4.06 1.61
C LEU A 50 14.98 -5.45 1.23
N GLY A 51 13.67 -5.61 1.07
CA GLY A 51 13.04 -6.84 0.59
C GLY A 51 13.22 -7.13 -0.90
N GLY A 52 13.91 -6.25 -1.63
CA GLY A 52 14.18 -6.43 -3.07
C GLY A 52 12.94 -6.29 -3.96
N VAL A 53 11.87 -5.66 -3.47
CA VAL A 53 10.62 -5.45 -4.20
C VAL A 53 10.68 -4.11 -4.92
N ARG A 54 10.45 -4.13 -6.24
CA ARG A 54 10.32 -2.91 -7.04
C ARG A 54 8.87 -2.45 -7.01
N ILE A 55 8.61 -1.36 -6.32
CA ILE A 55 7.27 -0.81 -6.16
C ILE A 55 7.06 0.41 -7.06
N ALA A 56 5.82 0.59 -7.50
CA ALA A 56 5.32 1.83 -8.07
C ALA A 56 4.29 2.43 -7.10
N TRP A 57 4.11 3.76 -7.06
CA TRP A 57 3.19 4.38 -6.10
C TRP A 57 2.53 5.63 -6.67
N LEU A 58 1.29 5.89 -6.25
CA LEU A 58 0.50 7.02 -6.75
C LEU A 58 0.80 8.31 -5.97
N GLY A 59 1.40 9.30 -6.64
CA GLY A 59 1.69 10.60 -6.06
C GLY A 59 0.84 11.71 -6.66
N LYS A 60 0.58 12.78 -5.88
CA LYS A 60 -0.04 13.99 -6.44
C LYS A 60 0.91 14.65 -7.44
N ALA A 61 0.35 15.26 -8.48
CA ALA A 61 1.12 15.89 -9.56
C ALA A 61 2.16 16.91 -9.08
N GLU A 62 1.91 17.60 -7.96
CA GLU A 62 2.82 18.60 -7.40
C GLU A 62 4.16 17.98 -6.95
N LEU A 63 4.17 16.72 -6.49
CA LEU A 63 5.40 16.02 -6.11
C LEU A 63 6.34 15.80 -7.30
N PHE A 64 5.81 15.90 -8.52
CA PHE A 64 6.55 15.62 -9.76
C PHE A 64 7.03 16.89 -10.47
N ARG A 65 6.87 18.07 -9.86
CA ARG A 65 7.30 19.35 -10.43
C ARG A 65 8.71 19.73 -9.96
N GLY A 66 9.44 20.46 -10.81
CA GLY A 66 10.77 20.99 -10.49
C GLY A 66 11.83 19.90 -10.25
N PRO A 67 12.88 20.18 -9.45
CA PRO A 67 14.01 19.26 -9.27
C PRO A 67 13.66 17.95 -8.57
N LEU A 68 12.54 17.90 -7.83
CA LEU A 68 12.06 16.67 -7.18
C LEU A 68 11.42 15.68 -8.15
N GLY A 69 10.97 16.13 -9.32
CA GLY A 69 10.25 15.30 -10.29
C GLY A 69 11.00 14.05 -10.74
N PRO A 70 12.24 14.17 -11.24
CA PRO A 70 13.05 13.01 -11.62
C PRO A 70 13.31 12.05 -10.44
N ILE A 71 13.45 12.58 -9.22
CA ILE A 71 13.68 11.77 -8.02
C ILE A 71 12.44 10.93 -7.70
N MET A 72 11.25 11.54 -7.70
CA MET A 72 10.00 10.81 -7.44
C MET A 72 9.75 9.71 -8.47
N ARG A 73 10.00 9.99 -9.76
CA ARG A 73 9.89 8.97 -10.83
C ARG A 73 10.89 7.84 -10.66
N ARG A 74 12.14 8.14 -10.29
CA ARG A 74 13.17 7.12 -10.03
C ARG A 74 12.85 6.23 -8.83
N LEU A 75 12.11 6.76 -7.86
CA LEU A 75 11.58 6.02 -6.71
C LEU A 75 10.29 5.23 -7.04
N GLY A 76 9.86 5.20 -8.30
CA GLY A 76 8.66 4.47 -8.75
C GLY A 76 7.37 5.29 -8.72
N GLY A 77 7.45 6.61 -8.53
CA GLY A 77 6.27 7.47 -8.47
C GLY A 77 5.57 7.61 -9.83
N ILE A 78 4.26 7.40 -9.81
CA ILE A 78 3.32 7.65 -10.90
C ILE A 78 2.51 8.90 -10.53
N SER A 79 2.63 9.93 -11.36
CA SER A 79 1.87 11.17 -11.20
C SER A 79 0.43 10.93 -11.63
N VAL A 80 -0.52 11.14 -10.73
CA VAL A 80 -1.94 11.04 -11.04
C VAL A 80 -2.69 12.32 -10.67
N ARG A 81 -3.67 12.68 -11.49
CA ARG A 81 -4.71 13.64 -11.09
C ARG A 81 -5.82 12.85 -10.40
N ARG A 82 -6.23 13.31 -9.21
CA ARG A 82 -7.22 12.62 -8.37
C ARG A 82 -8.61 13.23 -8.50
N ASP A 83 -8.83 14.03 -9.54
CA ASP A 83 -10.08 14.69 -9.89
C ASP A 83 -11.13 13.70 -10.45
N ASP A 84 -10.69 12.65 -11.15
CA ASP A 84 -11.54 11.54 -11.58
C ASP A 84 -10.99 10.19 -11.08
N ALA A 85 -11.54 9.71 -9.96
CA ALA A 85 -11.17 8.42 -9.39
C ALA A 85 -11.52 7.23 -10.31
N GLY A 86 -12.59 7.34 -11.11
CA GLY A 86 -13.03 6.27 -12.00
C GLY A 86 -12.08 6.10 -13.18
N SER A 87 -11.65 7.20 -13.81
CA SER A 87 -10.63 7.16 -14.87
C SER A 87 -9.30 6.64 -14.34
N MET A 88 -8.86 7.13 -13.19
CA MET A 88 -7.61 6.67 -12.57
C MET A 88 -7.60 5.15 -12.33
N VAL A 89 -8.72 4.58 -11.85
CA VAL A 89 -8.82 3.12 -11.69
C VAL A 89 -8.67 2.40 -13.02
N ARG A 90 -9.39 2.83 -14.07
CA ARG A 90 -9.30 2.20 -15.40
C ARG A 90 -7.88 2.25 -15.97
N ASP A 91 -7.22 3.40 -15.85
CA ASP A 91 -5.85 3.58 -16.34
C ASP A 91 -4.87 2.64 -15.62
N LEU A 92 -5.03 2.49 -14.29
CA LEU A 92 -4.18 1.61 -13.50
C LEU A 92 -4.44 0.12 -13.79
N VAL A 93 -5.69 -0.27 -14.03
CA VAL A 93 -6.03 -1.62 -14.48
C VAL A 93 -5.37 -1.93 -15.83
N ALA A 94 -5.41 -0.99 -16.78
CA ALA A 94 -4.74 -1.15 -18.07
C ALA A 94 -3.21 -1.30 -17.94
N GLU A 95 -2.58 -0.61 -16.99
CA GLU A 95 -1.15 -0.75 -16.70
C GLU A 95 -0.77 -2.16 -16.21
N PHE A 96 -1.65 -2.85 -15.47
CA PHE A 96 -1.41 -4.24 -15.05
C PHE A 96 -1.39 -5.22 -16.23
N ALA A 97 -2.16 -4.95 -17.29
CA ALA A 97 -2.20 -5.80 -18.49
C ALA A 97 -0.92 -5.71 -19.33
N THR A 98 -0.16 -4.61 -19.23
CA THR A 98 1.01 -4.34 -20.09
C THR A 98 2.34 -4.61 -19.40
N ARG A 99 2.37 -4.67 -18.05
CA ARG A 99 3.60 -4.79 -17.27
C ARG A 99 3.78 -6.20 -16.72
N GLU A 100 4.89 -6.84 -17.06
CA GLU A 100 5.24 -8.14 -16.48
C GLU A 100 5.45 -8.07 -14.97
N LYS A 101 6.05 -6.98 -14.47
CA LYS A 101 6.30 -6.74 -13.04
C LYS A 101 5.76 -5.39 -12.61
N PHE A 102 4.75 -5.41 -11.75
CA PHE A 102 4.08 -4.21 -11.27
C PHE A 102 3.48 -4.42 -9.87
N CYS A 103 4.22 -3.99 -8.85
CA CYS A 103 3.72 -3.91 -7.47
C CYS A 103 3.27 -2.47 -7.19
N LEU A 104 1.98 -2.19 -7.33
CA LEU A 104 1.43 -0.84 -7.19
C LEU A 104 0.99 -0.56 -5.76
N VAL A 105 1.66 0.37 -5.09
CA VAL A 105 1.24 0.88 -3.78
C VAL A 105 0.05 1.80 -3.94
N VAL A 106 -1.09 1.39 -3.38
CA VAL A 106 -2.31 2.19 -3.36
C VAL A 106 -2.58 2.64 -1.92
N PRO A 107 -2.60 3.94 -1.64
CA PRO A 107 -2.95 4.44 -0.33
C PRO A 107 -4.44 4.16 -0.04
N VAL A 108 -4.71 3.45 1.06
CA VAL A 108 -6.06 3.06 1.49
C VAL A 108 -6.78 4.16 2.25
N GLU A 109 -6.03 5.06 2.89
CA GLU A 109 -6.57 6.22 3.61
C GLU A 109 -6.49 7.48 2.74
N GLY A 110 -7.64 8.08 2.41
CA GLY A 110 -7.72 9.26 1.53
C GLY A 110 -7.21 10.57 2.16
N THR A 111 -7.16 10.63 3.50
CA THR A 111 -6.77 11.80 4.31
C THR A 111 -6.06 11.33 5.58
N ARG A 112 -5.13 12.12 6.13
CA ARG A 112 -4.40 11.81 7.40
C ARG A 112 -5.25 11.95 8.67
N SER A 113 -6.52 12.33 8.53
CA SER A 113 -7.54 12.32 9.58
C SER A 113 -8.22 10.96 9.59
N LYS A 114 -8.45 10.42 10.80
CA LYS A 114 -9.14 9.14 11.01
C LYS A 114 -10.47 9.17 10.26
N SER A 115 -10.56 8.38 9.20
CA SER A 115 -11.81 8.20 8.45
C SER A 115 -12.44 6.90 8.92
N GLU A 116 -13.78 6.88 8.97
CA GLU A 116 -14.53 5.68 9.31
C GLU A 116 -14.35 4.57 8.26
N TYR A 117 -14.10 4.95 7.00
CA TYR A 117 -13.93 4.03 5.88
C TYR A 117 -12.66 4.32 5.09
N TRP A 118 -11.96 3.25 4.71
CA TRP A 118 -10.94 3.26 3.68
C TRP A 118 -11.55 3.54 2.30
N LYS A 119 -10.70 4.00 1.37
CA LYS A 119 -11.07 4.15 -0.04
C LYS A 119 -10.96 2.80 -0.73
N SER A 120 -12.01 2.36 -1.41
CA SER A 120 -12.09 1.06 -2.11
C SER A 120 -11.27 0.96 -3.40
N GLY A 121 -10.53 2.01 -3.79
CA GLY A 121 -9.76 2.03 -5.02
C GLY A 121 -8.75 0.89 -5.13
N PHE A 122 -8.06 0.52 -4.05
CA PHE A 122 -7.13 -0.62 -4.05
C PHE A 122 -7.83 -1.93 -4.40
N TYR A 123 -9.01 -2.16 -3.81
CA TYR A 123 -9.78 -3.39 -3.97
C TYR A 123 -10.31 -3.48 -5.40
N ARG A 124 -10.89 -2.38 -5.90
CA ARG A 124 -11.39 -2.32 -7.28
C ARG A 124 -10.28 -2.52 -8.31
N ILE A 125 -9.13 -1.88 -8.14
CA ILE A 125 -7.99 -2.07 -9.05
C ILE A 125 -7.53 -3.53 -9.03
N ALA A 126 -7.37 -4.13 -7.85
CA ALA A 126 -6.92 -5.51 -7.71
C ALA A 126 -7.90 -6.50 -8.35
N HIS A 127 -9.20 -6.32 -8.07
CA HIS A 127 -10.27 -7.14 -8.62
C HIS A 127 -10.40 -7.00 -10.14
N ASP A 128 -10.49 -5.77 -10.65
CA ASP A 128 -10.70 -5.50 -12.09
C ASP A 128 -9.46 -5.86 -12.92
N ALA A 129 -8.26 -5.87 -12.32
CA ALA A 129 -7.02 -6.30 -12.98
C ALA A 129 -6.68 -7.79 -12.77
N ASP A 130 -7.48 -8.53 -12.01
CA ASP A 130 -7.23 -9.94 -11.65
C ASP A 130 -5.82 -10.17 -11.05
N VAL A 131 -5.47 -9.34 -10.05
CA VAL A 131 -4.19 -9.42 -9.35
C VAL A 131 -4.37 -9.45 -7.83
N PRO A 132 -3.47 -10.11 -7.09
CA PRO A 132 -3.57 -10.16 -5.64
C PRO A 132 -3.33 -8.80 -4.97
N ILE A 133 -3.92 -8.64 -3.79
CA ILE A 133 -3.64 -7.60 -2.82
C ILE A 133 -2.53 -8.09 -1.88
N LEU A 134 -1.41 -7.38 -1.84
CA LEU A 134 -0.32 -7.62 -0.90
C LEU A 134 -0.45 -6.70 0.32
N CYS A 135 -0.53 -7.28 1.52
CA CYS A 135 -0.62 -6.51 2.76
C CYS A 135 0.78 -6.18 3.30
N ALA A 136 1.30 -4.98 3.04
CA ALA A 136 2.53 -4.48 3.64
C ALA A 136 2.25 -3.70 4.93
N PHE A 137 3.23 -3.65 5.83
CA PHE A 137 3.07 -2.97 7.11
C PHE A 137 4.34 -2.32 7.64
N VAL A 138 4.12 -1.29 8.45
CA VAL A 138 5.07 -0.71 9.40
C VAL A 138 4.36 -0.76 10.75
N ASP A 139 4.92 -1.48 11.71
CA ASP A 139 4.37 -1.61 13.06
C ASP A 139 5.32 -0.97 14.07
N SER A 140 4.86 0.11 14.70
CA SER A 140 5.63 0.84 15.69
C SER A 140 5.67 0.15 17.05
N VAL A 141 4.71 -0.74 17.35
CA VAL A 141 4.67 -1.50 18.61
C VAL A 141 5.83 -2.49 18.66
N THR A 142 5.91 -3.34 17.64
CA THR A 142 6.99 -4.33 17.53
C THR A 142 8.26 -3.75 16.92
N ARG A 143 8.20 -2.53 16.37
CA ARG A 143 9.24 -1.91 15.53
C ARG A 143 9.66 -2.84 14.39
N THR A 144 8.68 -3.41 13.72
CA THR A 144 8.92 -4.26 12.56
C THR A 144 8.23 -3.70 11.33
N GLY A 145 8.68 -4.11 10.17
CA GLY A 145 7.99 -3.83 8.92
C GLY A 145 8.25 -4.93 7.91
N GLY A 146 7.37 -5.07 6.94
CA GLY A 146 7.52 -6.14 5.96
C GLY A 146 6.29 -6.34 5.09
N PHE A 147 6.28 -7.51 4.47
CA PHE A 147 5.25 -7.98 3.57
C PHE A 147 4.53 -9.15 4.24
N GLY A 148 3.23 -8.98 4.46
CA GLY A 148 2.33 -10.00 4.98
C GLY A 148 1.70 -10.83 3.87
N PRO A 149 0.48 -11.34 4.09
CA PRO A 149 -0.19 -12.23 3.16
C PRO A 149 -0.59 -11.53 1.86
N THR A 150 -0.79 -12.35 0.84
CA THR A 150 -1.41 -11.98 -0.42
C THR A 150 -2.83 -12.55 -0.48
N LEU A 151 -3.79 -11.70 -0.82
CA LEU A 151 -5.20 -12.07 -1.00
C LEU A 151 -5.60 -11.87 -2.46
N VAL A 152 -6.23 -12.86 -3.10
CA VAL A 152 -6.90 -12.64 -4.39
C VAL A 152 -8.33 -12.16 -4.08
N PRO A 153 -8.75 -10.98 -4.57
CA PRO A 153 -10.11 -10.49 -4.34
C PRO A 153 -11.15 -11.47 -4.90
N THR A 154 -12.10 -11.89 -4.07
CA THR A 154 -13.15 -12.86 -4.44
C THR A 154 -14.39 -12.17 -5.02
N GLY A 155 -14.50 -10.85 -4.82
CA GLY A 155 -15.73 -10.09 -5.07
C GLY A 155 -16.64 -10.02 -3.84
N ASN A 156 -16.50 -10.94 -2.86
CA ASN A 156 -17.14 -10.83 -1.56
C ASN A 156 -16.33 -9.88 -0.66
N VAL A 157 -16.62 -8.58 -0.78
CA VAL A 157 -15.87 -7.51 -0.11
C VAL A 157 -15.81 -7.73 1.41
N ARG A 158 -16.88 -8.22 2.04
CA ARG A 158 -16.92 -8.45 3.49
C ARG A 158 -15.90 -9.51 3.89
N THR A 159 -15.93 -10.67 3.23
CA THR A 159 -15.02 -11.80 3.52
C THR A 159 -13.57 -11.41 3.28
N ASP A 160 -13.30 -10.71 2.18
CA ASP A 160 -11.96 -10.26 1.82
C ASP A 160 -11.41 -9.23 2.82
N MET A 161 -12.25 -8.27 3.23
CA MET A 161 -11.88 -7.26 4.22
C MET A 161 -11.74 -7.84 5.63
N ASP A 162 -12.46 -8.90 5.99
CA ASP A 162 -12.25 -9.63 7.25
C ASP A 162 -10.84 -10.23 7.33
N GLN A 163 -10.34 -10.81 6.23
CA GLN A 163 -8.97 -11.34 6.18
C GLN A 163 -7.92 -10.22 6.30
N ILE A 164 -8.14 -9.10 5.61
CA ILE A 164 -7.28 -7.91 5.70
C ILE A 164 -7.30 -7.35 7.14
N ARG A 165 -8.47 -7.24 7.77
CA ARG A 165 -8.60 -6.80 9.17
C ARG A 165 -7.87 -7.72 10.13
N ALA A 166 -8.04 -9.03 9.98
CA ALA A 166 -7.38 -10.02 10.82
C ALA A 166 -5.85 -9.87 10.75
N PHE A 167 -5.29 -9.62 9.57
CA PHE A 167 -3.86 -9.37 9.41
C PHE A 167 -3.40 -8.09 10.10
N TYR A 168 -4.14 -7.00 9.98
CA TYR A 168 -3.77 -5.70 10.56
C TYR A 168 -4.14 -5.54 12.05
N ALA A 169 -4.87 -6.49 12.63
CA ALA A 169 -5.22 -6.48 14.05
C ALA A 169 -3.96 -6.34 14.93
N GLY A 170 -4.00 -5.39 15.86
CA GLY A 170 -2.92 -5.11 16.80
C GLY A 170 -1.70 -4.36 16.25
N LYS A 171 -1.65 -4.06 14.93
CA LYS A 171 -0.56 -3.27 14.35
C LYS A 171 -0.84 -1.78 14.51
N GLU A 172 0.17 -0.99 14.86
CA GLU A 172 0.05 0.46 14.95
C GLU A 172 1.03 1.15 14.02
N GLY A 173 0.58 2.21 13.35
CA GLY A 173 1.47 3.05 12.57
C GLY A 173 2.43 3.85 13.48
N LEU A 174 3.30 4.68 12.89
CA LEU A 174 4.28 5.47 13.64
C LEU A 174 3.73 6.43 14.70
N ARG A 175 2.45 6.80 14.64
CA ARG A 175 1.73 7.54 15.68
C ARG A 175 0.62 6.65 16.25
N PRO A 176 0.90 5.90 17.34
CA PRO A 176 -0.05 4.99 17.96
C PRO A 176 -1.38 5.65 18.32
N GLY A 177 -2.48 4.89 18.26
CA GLY A 177 -3.82 5.35 18.61
C GLY A 177 -4.52 6.17 17.52
N ARG A 178 -3.85 6.44 16.39
CA ARG A 178 -4.44 7.05 15.20
C ARG A 178 -4.85 6.03 14.13
N THR A 179 -4.53 4.76 14.35
CA THR A 179 -4.89 3.67 13.45
C THR A 179 -6.41 3.50 13.39
N GLY A 180 -6.97 3.47 12.18
CA GLY A 180 -8.37 3.14 11.94
C GLY A 180 -8.54 1.64 11.71
N VAL A 181 -9.76 1.11 11.93
CA VAL A 181 -10.09 -0.26 11.54
C VAL A 181 -10.16 -0.32 10.01
N PRO A 182 -9.48 -1.28 9.35
CA PRO A 182 -9.65 -1.51 7.93
C PRO A 182 -11.12 -1.82 7.59
N ARG A 183 -11.80 -0.89 6.94
CA ARG A 183 -13.23 -1.04 6.61
C ARG A 183 -13.57 -0.31 5.33
N LEU A 184 -14.33 -0.94 4.44
CA LEU A 184 -14.87 -0.37 3.22
C LEU A 184 -16.37 -0.08 3.39
N ARG A 185 -16.86 0.95 2.70
CA ARG A 185 -18.28 1.33 2.75
C ARG A 185 -19.16 0.29 2.05
N GLU A 186 -18.59 -0.44 1.11
CA GLU A 186 -19.20 -1.54 0.38
C GLU A 186 -19.61 -2.71 1.29
N GLU A 187 -19.00 -2.85 2.47
CA GLU A 187 -19.36 -3.88 3.47
C GLU A 187 -20.70 -3.62 4.14
N ASP A 188 -21.22 -2.39 4.06
CA ASP A 188 -22.50 -2.01 4.68
C ASP A 188 -23.67 -2.10 3.69
N ARG A 189 -23.39 -2.43 2.42
CA ARG A 189 -24.43 -2.64 1.44
C ARG A 189 -25.10 -3.99 1.68
N PRO A 190 -26.43 -4.09 1.56
CA PRO A 190 -27.09 -5.38 1.51
C PRO A 190 -26.59 -6.16 0.30
N ASP A 191 -26.44 -7.48 0.45
CA ASP A 191 -26.10 -8.35 -0.68
C ASP A 191 -27.15 -8.16 -1.79
N PRO A 192 -26.75 -8.11 -3.07
CA PRO A 192 -27.71 -8.11 -4.15
C PRO A 192 -28.56 -9.38 -4.03
N ALA A 193 -29.89 -9.18 -3.96
CA ALA A 193 -30.89 -10.25 -3.87
C ALA A 193 -30.86 -11.18 -5.08
#